data_AF-A0A952PU10-F1
#
_entry.id   AF-A0A952PU10-F1
#
_cell.length_a   1.000
_cell.length_b   1.000
_cell.length_c   1.000
_cell.angle_alpha   90.00
_cell.angle_beta   90.00
_cell.angle_gamma   90.00
#
_symmetry.space_group_name_H-M   'P 1'
#
loop_
_entity.id
_entity.type
_entity.pdbx_description
1 polymer ?
#
loop_
_entity_poly.entity_id
_entity_poly.type
_entity_poly.pdbx_seq_one_letter_code
_entity_poly.pdbx_strand_id
1 'polypeptide(L)'
;MSPSIHKEENKRNQPPSWRSMNADTSPSVEKIQFKFFRQAPAWRKLEIAGEMREAMLLFVRSDLESRYPQASADEIWRLMADRIVGPELAQKAYGPCTFQKDK
;
A
#
# COMPACT_ATOMS: atom_id res chain seq x y z
N MET A 1 33.80 17.94 16.72
CA MET A 1 33.29 17.13 15.60
C MET A 1 32.75 15.82 16.16
N SER A 2 31.44 15.73 16.40
CA SER A 2 30.80 14.55 16.99
C SER A 2 30.25 13.64 15.88
N PRO A 3 30.77 12.41 15.67
CA PRO A 3 30.36 11.52 14.57
C PRO A 3 29.01 10.83 14.76
N SER A 4 28.21 11.22 15.75
CA SER A 4 27.09 10.40 16.27
C SER A 4 25.73 10.69 15.63
N ILE A 5 25.55 11.81 14.92
CA ILE A 5 24.23 12.20 14.39
C ILE A 5 23.89 11.45 13.08
N HIS A 6 24.88 11.15 12.24
CA HIS A 6 24.64 10.52 10.93
C HIS A 6 24.28 9.02 10.98
N LYS A 7 24.45 8.34 12.13
CA LYS A 7 24.14 6.90 12.24
C LYS A 7 22.66 6.60 12.52
N GLU A 8 21.93 7.51 13.16
CA GLU A 8 20.51 7.28 13.48
C GLU A 8 19.59 7.59 12.30
N GLU A 9 19.91 8.64 11.52
CA GLU A 9 19.15 9.05 10.34
C GLU A 9 19.11 7.95 9.27
N ASN A 10 20.23 7.22 9.12
CA ASN A 10 20.37 6.14 8.14
C ASN A 10 19.49 4.92 8.45
N LYS A 11 19.13 4.68 9.73
CA LYS A 11 18.25 3.53 10.10
C LYS A 11 16.79 3.76 9.74
N ARG A 12 16.31 5.02 9.72
CA ARG A 12 14.92 5.35 9.37
C ARG A 12 14.64 5.20 7.87
N ASN A 13 15.68 5.27 7.04
CA ASN A 13 15.58 5.18 5.58
C ASN A 13 15.89 3.77 5.03
N GLN A 14 16.19 2.79 5.88
CA GLN A 14 16.35 1.41 5.43
C GLN A 14 14.99 0.74 5.31
N PRO A 15 14.68 0.11 4.15
CA PRO A 15 13.43 -0.64 4.02
C PRO A 15 13.42 -1.79 5.03
N PRO A 16 12.24 -2.13 5.59
CA PRO A 16 12.13 -3.23 6.53
C PRO A 16 12.61 -4.53 5.87
N SER A 17 13.25 -5.41 6.66
CA SER A 17 13.63 -6.73 6.17
C SER A 17 12.39 -7.55 5.83
N TRP A 18 12.54 -8.54 4.95
CA TRP A 18 11.46 -9.48 4.62
C TRP A 18 10.83 -10.12 5.87
N ARG A 19 11.67 -10.50 6.84
CA ARG A 19 11.23 -11.10 8.10
C ARG A 19 10.43 -10.13 8.98
N SER A 20 10.76 -8.84 8.96
CA SER A 20 10.01 -7.81 9.67
C SER A 20 8.62 -7.60 9.06
N MET A 21 8.50 -7.65 7.72
CA MET A 21 7.22 -7.50 7.03
C MET A 21 6.32 -8.73 7.17
N ASN A 22 6.90 -9.93 7.27
CA ASN A 22 6.18 -11.21 7.39
C ASN A 22 6.29 -11.81 8.79
N ALA A 23 6.26 -10.97 9.83
CA ALA A 23 6.48 -11.40 11.21
C ALA A 23 5.39 -12.38 11.70
N ASP A 24 4.17 -12.24 11.19
CA ASP A 24 2.99 -13.07 11.49
C ASP A 24 3.02 -14.45 10.82
N THR A 25 3.84 -14.63 9.78
CA THR A 25 3.94 -15.86 9.01
C THR A 25 5.12 -16.68 9.51
N SER A 26 4.87 -17.89 10.01
CA SER A 26 5.94 -18.76 10.51
C SER A 26 6.89 -19.20 9.38
N PRO A 27 8.18 -19.48 9.66
CA PRO A 27 9.12 -19.89 8.62
C PRO A 27 8.74 -21.19 7.88
N SER A 28 7.98 -22.08 8.51
CA SER A 28 7.50 -23.30 7.86
C SER A 28 6.39 -23.01 6.83
N VAL A 29 5.46 -22.11 7.16
CA VAL A 29 4.40 -21.66 6.26
C VAL A 29 4.96 -20.85 5.10
N GLU A 30 5.91 -19.96 5.37
CA GLU A 30 6.60 -19.16 4.34
C GLU A 30 7.29 -20.05 3.29
N LYS A 31 7.92 -21.16 3.70
CA LYS A 31 8.51 -22.13 2.77
C LYS A 31 7.47 -22.75 1.84
N ILE A 32 6.27 -23.06 2.36
CA ILE A 32 5.17 -23.60 1.57
C ILE A 32 4.69 -22.55 0.56
N GLN A 33 4.48 -21.32 1.02
CA GLN A 33 4.07 -20.18 0.18
C GLN A 33 5.07 -19.94 -0.96
N PHE A 34 6.37 -19.92 -0.67
CA PHE A 34 7.40 -19.76 -1.70
C PHE A 34 7.45 -20.92 -2.68
N LYS A 35 7.30 -22.17 -2.21
CA LYS A 35 7.25 -23.33 -3.10
C LYS A 35 6.07 -23.20 -4.06
N PHE A 36 4.89 -22.86 -3.54
CA PHE A 36 3.69 -22.62 -4.33
C PHE A 36 3.92 -21.53 -5.38
N PHE A 37 4.41 -20.35 -5.00
CA PHE A 37 4.67 -19.26 -5.95
C PHE A 37 5.74 -19.60 -6.99
N ARG A 38 6.78 -20.36 -6.64
CA ARG A 38 7.80 -20.77 -7.63
C ARG A 38 7.24 -21.74 -8.67
N GLN A 39 6.32 -22.61 -8.26
CA GLN A 39 5.73 -23.65 -9.11
C GLN A 39 4.49 -23.20 -9.88
N ALA A 40 3.82 -22.13 -9.43
CA ALA A 40 2.62 -21.63 -10.08
C ALA A 40 2.88 -21.16 -11.52
N PRO A 41 1.96 -21.42 -12.47
CA PRO A 41 2.03 -20.83 -13.80
C PRO A 41 1.85 -19.31 -13.73
N ALA A 42 2.35 -18.60 -14.75
CA ALA A 42 2.34 -17.12 -14.77
C ALA A 42 0.93 -16.54 -14.60
N TRP A 43 -0.07 -17.10 -15.27
CA TRP A 43 -1.46 -16.62 -15.19
C TRP A 43 -2.01 -16.69 -13.76
N ARG A 44 -1.69 -17.75 -13.00
CA ARG A 44 -2.18 -17.90 -11.62
C ARG A 44 -1.53 -16.89 -10.68
N LYS A 45 -0.29 -16.48 -10.93
CA LYS A 45 0.37 -15.40 -10.17
C LYS A 45 -0.33 -14.07 -10.42
N LEU A 46 -0.68 -13.79 -11.67
CA LEU A 46 -1.40 -12.57 -12.04
C LEU A 46 -2.81 -12.55 -11.44
N GLU A 47 -3.49 -13.70 -11.41
CA GLU A 47 -4.79 -13.84 -10.77
C GLU A 47 -4.72 -13.54 -9.26
N ILE A 48 -3.77 -14.14 -8.54
CA ILE A 48 -3.56 -13.86 -7.11
C ILE A 48 -3.21 -12.38 -6.87
N ALA A 49 -2.37 -11.79 -7.74
CA ALA A 49 -2.06 -10.36 -7.65
C ALA A 49 -3.31 -9.49 -7.89
N GLY A 50 -4.19 -9.90 -8.80
CA GLY A 50 -5.48 -9.26 -9.05
C GLY A 50 -6.42 -9.34 -7.84
N GLU A 51 -6.59 -10.53 -7.25
CA GLU A 51 -7.38 -10.73 -6.04
C GLU A 51 -6.87 -9.85 -4.88
N MET A 52 -5.54 -9.80 -4.70
CA MET A 52 -4.91 -8.96 -3.67
C MET A 52 -5.10 -7.47 -3.93
N ARG A 53 -5.07 -7.03 -5.20
CA ARG A 53 -5.38 -5.66 -5.58
C ARG A 53 -6.82 -5.29 -5.20
N GLU A 54 -7.80 -6.14 -5.52
CA GLU A 54 -9.20 -5.87 -5.18
C GLU A 54 -9.42 -5.75 -3.68
N ALA A 55 -8.81 -6.63 -2.88
CA ALA A 55 -8.86 -6.54 -1.43
C ALA A 55 -8.23 -5.24 -0.90
N MET A 56 -7.07 -4.84 -1.43
CA MET A 56 -6.43 -3.57 -1.08
C MET A 56 -7.34 -2.37 -1.40
N LEU A 57 -7.94 -2.34 -2.60
CA LEU A 57 -8.85 -1.25 -3.00
C LEU A 57 -10.08 -1.17 -2.08
N LEU A 58 -10.64 -2.31 -1.70
CA LEU A 58 -11.74 -2.38 -0.74
C LEU A 58 -11.33 -1.76 0.60
N PHE A 59 -10.17 -2.14 1.16
CA PHE A 59 -9.71 -1.59 2.43
C PHE A 59 -9.49 -0.07 2.37
N VAL A 60 -8.85 0.42 1.30
CA VAL A 60 -8.62 1.86 1.12
C VAL A 60 -9.95 2.61 1.04
N ARG A 61 -10.93 2.07 0.32
CA ARG A 61 -12.26 2.66 0.20
C ARG A 61 -12.98 2.68 1.55
N SER A 62 -12.99 1.57 2.29
CA SER A 62 -13.67 1.50 3.59
C SER A 62 -13.03 2.42 4.64
N ASP A 63 -11.70 2.54 4.66
CA ASP A 63 -11.00 3.53 5.50
C ASP A 63 -11.45 4.96 5.17
N LEU A 64 -11.55 5.26 3.87
CA LEU A 64 -11.97 6.57 3.38
C LEU A 64 -13.42 6.90 3.72
N GLU A 65 -14.35 6.00 3.45
CA GLU A 65 -15.77 6.17 3.79
C GLU A 65 -15.96 6.32 5.31
N SER A 66 -15.18 5.59 6.12
CA SER A 66 -15.22 5.73 7.59
C SER A 66 -14.67 7.07 8.09
N ARG A 67 -13.63 7.62 7.45
CA ARG A 67 -13.02 8.90 7.87
C ARG A 67 -13.78 10.11 7.36
N TYR A 68 -14.41 9.99 6.20
CA TYR A 68 -15.13 11.07 5.53
C TYR A 68 -16.59 10.66 5.27
N PRO A 69 -17.42 10.49 6.32
CA PRO A 69 -18.77 9.97 6.18
C PRO A 69 -19.73 10.88 5.39
N GLN A 70 -19.35 12.14 5.17
CA GLN A 70 -20.13 13.11 4.39
C GLN A 70 -19.62 13.30 2.95
N ALA A 71 -18.52 12.62 2.59
CA ALA A 71 -17.99 12.70 1.25
C ALA A 71 -18.91 11.94 0.27
N SER A 72 -19.16 12.55 -0.88
CA SER A 72 -19.77 11.93 -2.04
C SER A 72 -18.88 10.83 -2.62
N ALA A 73 -19.47 9.97 -3.47
CA ALA A 73 -18.72 8.90 -4.11
C ALA A 73 -17.54 9.43 -4.94
N ASP A 74 -17.71 10.53 -5.68
CA ASP A 74 -16.66 11.12 -6.52
C ASP A 74 -15.49 11.66 -5.68
N GLU A 75 -15.78 12.23 -4.51
CA GLU A 75 -14.77 12.66 -3.55
C GLU A 75 -13.97 11.47 -3.01
N ILE A 76 -14.65 10.38 -2.64
CA ILE A 76 -13.98 9.14 -2.21
C ILE A 76 -13.08 8.60 -3.33
N TRP A 77 -13.56 8.53 -4.57
CA TRP A 77 -12.77 8.10 -5.73
C TRP A 77 -11.53 8.98 -5.94
N ARG A 78 -11.67 10.30 -5.84
CA ARG A 78 -10.54 11.22 -5.98
C ARG A 78 -9.51 11.01 -4.87
N LEU A 79 -9.93 10.82 -3.63
CA LEU A 79 -9.03 10.55 -2.50
C LEU A 79 -8.37 9.18 -2.58
N MET A 80 -9.06 8.17 -3.14
CA MET A 80 -8.47 6.87 -3.46
C MET A 80 -7.33 7.03 -4.47
N ALA A 81 -7.53 7.80 -5.54
CA ALA A 81 -6.51 8.04 -6.55
C ALA A 81 -5.22 8.63 -5.94
N ASP A 82 -5.36 9.62 -5.04
CA ASP A 82 -4.23 10.19 -4.30
C ASP A 82 -3.44 9.14 -3.49
N ARG A 83 -4.13 8.18 -2.86
CA ARG A 83 -3.50 7.11 -2.04
C ARG A 83 -2.84 6.02 -2.90
N ILE A 84 -3.46 5.65 -4.02
CA ILE A 84 -3.06 4.47 -4.82
C ILE A 84 -1.93 4.80 -5.79
N VAL A 85 -2.08 5.85 -6.58
CA VAL A 85 -1.09 6.25 -7.60
C VAL A 85 -0.20 7.39 -7.13
N GLY A 86 -0.51 7.97 -5.98
CA GLY A 86 0.16 9.15 -5.46
C GLY A 86 -0.46 10.45 -5.99
N PRO A 87 -0.32 11.56 -5.25
CA PRO A 87 -0.99 12.82 -5.55
C PRO A 87 -0.55 13.43 -6.89
N GLU A 88 0.72 13.25 -7.29
CA GLU A 88 1.24 13.80 -8.55
C GLU A 88 0.55 13.17 -9.78
N LEU A 89 0.49 11.83 -9.83
CA LEU A 89 -0.15 11.12 -10.93
C LEU A 89 -1.67 11.31 -10.90
N ALA A 90 -2.27 11.31 -9.71
CA ALA A 90 -3.69 11.57 -9.56
C ALA A 90 -4.07 12.97 -10.07
N GLN A 91 -3.25 13.99 -9.80
CA GLN A 91 -3.47 15.33 -10.32
C GLN A 91 -3.39 15.40 -11.86
N LYS A 92 -2.43 14.69 -12.47
CA LYS A 92 -2.31 14.66 -13.94
C LYS A 92 -3.50 13.97 -14.60
N ALA A 93 -4.02 12.91 -13.99
CA ALA A 93 -5.12 12.12 -14.57
C ALA A 93 -6.51 12.71 -14.29
N TYR A 94 -6.73 13.25 -13.10
CA TYR A 94 -8.05 13.66 -12.60
C TYR A 94 -8.15 15.14 -12.23
N GLY A 95 -7.06 15.90 -12.33
CA GLY A 95 -7.01 17.31 -11.91
C GLY A 95 -6.76 17.51 -10.40
N PRO A 96 -6.66 18.77 -9.96
CA PRO A 96 -6.43 19.09 -8.56
C PRO A 96 -7.56 18.56 -7.67
N CYS A 97 -7.21 18.04 -6.49
CA CYS A 97 -8.21 17.66 -5.49
C CYS A 97 -8.76 18.94 -4.85
N THR A 98 -10.00 19.29 -5.15
CA THR A 98 -10.66 20.52 -4.69
C THR A 98 -11.38 20.38 -3.35
N PHE A 99 -11.46 19.15 -2.83
CA PHE A 99 -12.18 18.85 -1.60
C PHE A 99 -11.22 18.84 -0.41
N GLN A 100 -11.66 19.46 0.69
CA GLN A 100 -10.84 19.71 1.86
C GLN A 100 -10.45 18.40 2.57
N LYS A 101 -9.13 18.16 2.67
CA LYS A 101 -8.57 17.19 3.62
C LYS A 101 -8.58 17.84 5.01
N ASP A 102 -9.75 18.00 5.62
CA ASP A 102 -9.80 18.59 6.96
C ASP A 102 -9.33 17.57 8.02
N LYS A 103 -8.19 17.95 8.64
CA LYS A 103 -7.46 17.44 9.83
C LYS A 103 -6.78 16.07 9.77
#